data_AF-A0A940T8H7-F1
#
_entry.id   AF-A0A940T8H7-F1
#
_cell.length_a   1.000
_cell.length_b   1.000
_cell.length_c   1.000
_cell.angle_alpha   90.00
_cell.angle_beta   90.00
_cell.angle_gamma   90.00
#
_symmetry.space_group_name_H-M   'P 1'
#
loop_
_entity.id
_entity.type
_entity.pdbx_description
1 polymer ?
#
loop_
_entity_poly.entity_id
_entity_poly.type
_entity_poly.pdbx_seq_one_letter_code
_entity_poly.pdbx_strand_id
1 'polypeptide(L)'
;MTAKRAYKQFHIGFSKEEWEIVCRKARAARLRNGTYVRRMAVKGEIKYYELKELVTLKRAFLSIGNNLNQIAKVANESGSVYQKDIEDLQEEFKYFRTAMQSYLFPISPTYIS
;
A
#
# COMPACT_ATOMS: atom_id res chain seq x y z
N MET A 1 34.38 -0.93 8.37
CA MET A 1 33.92 -0.33 9.64
C MET A 1 32.81 0.66 9.30
N THR A 2 31.55 0.31 9.56
CA THR A 2 30.40 1.15 9.18
C THR A 2 30.30 2.34 10.13
N ALA A 3 30.39 3.57 9.59
CA ALA A 3 30.34 4.79 10.38
C ALA A 3 29.07 4.84 11.25
N LYS A 4 29.27 4.90 12.57
CA LYS A 4 28.20 5.02 13.57
C LYS A 4 27.55 6.39 13.36
N ARG A 5 26.33 6.45 12.81
CA ARG A 5 25.56 7.70 12.66
C ARG A 5 25.57 8.44 14.01
N ALA A 6 26.05 9.67 14.02
CA ALA A 6 26.01 10.53 15.20
C ALA A 6 24.55 10.94 15.45
N TYR A 7 23.91 10.34 16.44
CA TYR A 7 22.54 10.68 16.84
C TYR A 7 22.59 11.80 17.88
N LYS A 8 21.93 12.93 17.58
CA LYS A 8 21.68 13.98 18.58
C LYS A 8 20.42 13.64 19.36
N GLN A 9 20.48 13.78 20.68
CA GLN A 9 19.35 13.54 21.59
C GLN A 9 19.00 14.85 22.29
N PHE A 10 17.71 15.06 22.49
CA PHE A 10 17.17 16.15 23.30
C PHE A 10 15.91 15.64 24.01
N HIS A 11 15.61 16.21 25.16
CA HIS A 11 14.46 15.82 25.97
C HIS A 11 13.29 16.76 25.67
N ILE A 12 12.11 16.19 25.45
CA ILE A 12 10.86 16.93 25.30
C ILE A 12 9.98 16.56 26.50
N GLY A 13 9.55 17.58 27.25
CA GLY A 13 8.55 17.42 28.30
C GLY A 13 7.14 17.53 27.71
N PHE A 14 6.23 16.73 28.23
CA PHE A 14 4.80 16.80 27.95
C PHE A 14 4.06 16.90 29.28
N SER A 15 2.99 17.69 29.33
CA SER A 15 2.00 17.54 30.40
C SER A 15 1.35 16.15 30.33
N LYS A 16 0.61 15.75 31.38
CA LYS A 16 -0.10 14.46 31.38
C LYS A 16 -1.10 14.39 30.22
N GLU A 17 -1.84 15.48 30.00
CA GLU A 17 -2.86 15.61 28.96
C GLU A 17 -2.23 15.54 27.56
N GLU A 18 -1.14 16.27 27.34
CA GLU A 18 -0.40 16.23 26.07
C GLU A 18 0.16 14.84 25.78
N TRP A 19 0.67 14.15 26.81
CA TRP A 19 1.21 12.81 26.67
C TRP A 19 0.15 11.78 26.28
N GLU A 20 -1.05 11.87 26.86
CA GLU A 20 -2.18 11.03 26.48
C GLU A 20 -2.58 11.24 25.02
N ILE A 21 -2.59 12.50 24.56
CA ILE A 21 -2.86 12.84 23.16
C ILE A 21 -1.79 12.22 22.24
N VAL A 22 -0.51 12.36 22.57
CA VAL A 22 0.61 11.76 21.80
C VAL A 22 0.46 10.24 21.75
N CYS A 23 0.20 9.58 22.89
CA CYS A 23 0.02 8.14 22.97
C CYS A 23 -1.18 7.65 22.13
N ARG A 24 -2.29 8.39 22.16
CA ARG A 24 -3.48 8.07 21.35
C ARG A 24 -3.19 8.21 19.86
N LYS A 25 -2.56 9.32 19.43
CA LYS A 25 -2.20 9.55 18.02
C LYS A 25 -1.15 8.55 17.51
N ALA A 26 -0.18 8.18 18.34
CA ALA A 26 0.81 7.16 18.02
C ALA A 26 0.17 5.78 17.82
N ARG A 27 -0.76 5.38 18.71
CA ARG A 27 -1.54 4.14 18.57
C ARG A 27 -2.38 4.12 17.30
N ALA A 28 -3.09 5.21 16.99
CA ALA A 28 -3.88 5.33 15.77
C ALA A 28 -3.02 5.18 14.51
N ALA A 29 -1.82 5.75 14.51
CA ALA A 29 -0.85 5.62 13.41
C ALA A 29 -0.09 4.28 13.41
N ARG A 30 -0.33 3.38 14.37
CA ARG A 30 0.40 2.11 14.59
C ARG A 30 1.92 2.31 14.72
N LEU A 31 2.34 3.38 15.39
CA LEU A 31 3.75 3.72 15.63
C LEU A 31 4.08 3.68 17.12
N ARG A 32 5.35 3.43 17.45
CA ARG A 32 5.88 3.70 18.80
C ARG A 32 5.89 5.20 19.05
N ASN A 33 5.65 5.64 20.29
CA ASN A 33 5.56 7.06 20.66
C ASN A 33 6.77 7.89 20.18
N GLY A 34 8.00 7.42 20.42
CA GLY A 34 9.21 8.11 19.96
C GLY A 34 9.34 8.21 18.44
N THR A 35 8.87 7.18 17.70
CA THR A 35 8.82 7.20 16.24
C THR A 35 7.78 8.20 15.74
N TYR A 36 6.61 8.23 16.38
CA TYR A 36 5.55 9.19 16.09
C TYR A 36 6.04 10.63 16.30
N VAL A 37 6.61 10.94 17.47
CA VAL A 37 7.11 12.28 17.79
C VAL A 37 8.22 12.70 16.83
N ARG A 38 9.21 11.82 16.55
CA ARG A 38 10.27 12.12 15.58
C ARG A 38 9.72 12.39 14.19
N ARG A 39 8.75 11.59 13.74
CA ARG A 39 8.16 11.73 12.40
C ARG A 39 7.34 13.02 12.31
N MET A 40 6.60 13.38 13.34
CA MET A 40 5.90 14.68 13.42
C MET A 40 6.89 15.85 13.44
N ALA A 41 7.94 15.78 14.24
CA ALA A 41 8.94 16.85 14.36
C ALA A 41 9.73 17.09 13.06
N VAL A 42 9.94 16.04 12.24
CA VAL A 42 10.70 16.14 10.99
C VAL A 42 9.82 16.42 9.77
N LYS A 43 8.62 15.83 9.70
CA LYS A 43 7.77 15.85 8.50
C LYS A 43 6.51 16.70 8.61
N GLY A 44 6.11 17.13 9.81
CA GLY A 44 4.88 17.92 10.03
C GLY A 44 3.57 17.14 9.90
N GLU A 45 3.56 15.98 9.24
CA GLU A 45 2.36 15.16 9.04
C GLU A 45 2.65 13.64 9.06
N ILE A 46 1.67 12.86 9.51
CA ILE A 46 1.66 11.40 9.39
C ILE A 46 0.40 10.99 8.63
N LYS A 47 0.59 10.61 7.36
CA LYS A 47 -0.46 10.01 6.54
C LYS A 47 -0.52 8.52 6.82
N TYR A 48 -1.65 8.07 7.35
CA TYR A 48 -1.98 6.66 7.51
C TYR A 48 -3.05 6.30 6.49
N TYR A 49 -2.72 5.40 5.57
CA TYR A 49 -3.66 4.92 4.56
C TYR A 49 -4.09 3.50 4.93
N GLU A 50 -5.36 3.33 5.30
CA GLU A 50 -5.97 1.99 5.36
C GLU A 50 -6.29 1.52 3.94
N LEU A 51 -5.28 0.97 3.26
CA LEU A 51 -5.41 0.46 1.90
C LEU A 51 -6.08 -0.92 1.86
N LYS A 52 -7.21 -1.11 2.57
CA LYS A 52 -7.95 -2.38 2.59
C LYS A 52 -8.41 -2.78 1.18
N GLU A 53 -8.81 -1.81 0.37
CA GLU A 53 -9.26 -2.02 -1.01
C GLU A 53 -8.11 -2.45 -1.95
N LEU A 54 -6.87 -2.04 -1.65
CA LEU A 54 -5.68 -2.49 -2.39
C LEU A 54 -5.44 -4.00 -2.24
N VAL A 55 -5.87 -4.59 -1.12
CA VAL A 55 -5.79 -6.04 -0.92
C VAL A 55 -6.71 -6.78 -1.90
N THR A 56 -7.91 -6.25 -2.14
CA THR A 56 -8.87 -6.82 -3.11
C THR A 56 -8.33 -6.69 -4.54
N LEU A 57 -7.77 -5.53 -4.90
CA LEU A 57 -7.10 -5.32 -6.19
C LEU A 57 -5.94 -6.29 -6.39
N LYS A 58 -5.11 -6.49 -5.37
CA LYS A 58 -4.00 -7.45 -5.41
C LYS A 58 -4.51 -8.87 -5.69
N ARG A 59 -5.63 -9.28 -5.09
CA ARG A 59 -6.22 -10.61 -5.33
C ARG A 59 -6.70 -10.76 -6.77
N ALA A 60 -7.40 -9.76 -7.31
CA ALA A 60 -7.84 -9.77 -8.71
C ALA A 60 -6.64 -9.87 -9.67
N PHE A 61 -5.57 -9.12 -9.41
CA PHE A 61 -4.34 -9.18 -10.19
C PHE A 61 -3.67 -10.57 -10.17
N LEU A 62 -3.61 -11.20 -8.99
CA LEU A 62 -3.08 -12.56 -8.85
C LEU A 62 -3.92 -13.59 -9.60
N SER A 63 -5.25 -13.42 -9.63
CA SER A 63 -6.16 -14.28 -10.39
C SER A 63 -5.85 -14.22 -11.89
N ILE A 64 -5.71 -13.01 -12.44
CA ILE A 64 -5.33 -12.80 -13.85
C ILE A 64 -3.98 -13.47 -14.16
N GLY A 65 -2.99 -13.33 -13.27
CA GLY A 65 -1.68 -13.97 -13.43
C GLY A 65 -1.76 -15.50 -13.43
N ASN A 66 -2.63 -16.08 -12.60
CA ASN A 66 -2.86 -17.53 -12.59
C ASN A 66 -3.53 -18.00 -13.87
N ASN A 67 -4.56 -17.29 -14.34
CA ASN A 67 -5.27 -17.61 -15.58
C ASN A 67 -4.33 -17.51 -16.80
N LEU A 68 -3.49 -16.47 -16.86
CA LEU A 68 -2.46 -16.33 -17.88
C LEU A 68 -1.46 -17.51 -17.86
N ASN A 69 -1.02 -17.94 -16.67
CA ASN A 69 -0.13 -19.08 -16.53
C ASN A 69 -0.78 -20.39 -17.00
N GLN A 70 -2.08 -20.58 -16.76
CA GLN A 70 -2.83 -21.73 -17.26
C GLN A 70 -2.87 -21.72 -18.79
N ILE A 71 -3.20 -20.58 -19.40
CA ILE A 71 -3.19 -20.42 -20.86
C ILE A 71 -1.81 -20.72 -21.44
N ALA A 72 -0.75 -20.18 -20.83
CA ALA A 72 0.62 -20.44 -21.26
C ALA A 72 0.98 -21.93 -21.17
N LYS A 73 0.55 -22.61 -20.09
CA LYS A 73 0.78 -24.05 -19.93
C LYS A 73 0.07 -24.86 -21.01
N VAL A 74 -1.21 -24.57 -21.28
CA VAL A 74 -1.99 -25.24 -22.34
C VAL A 74 -1.41 -24.97 -23.72
N ALA A 75 -0.96 -23.73 -23.98
CA ALA A 75 -0.27 -23.37 -25.22
C ALA A 75 1.02 -24.16 -25.42
N ASN A 76 1.82 -24.30 -24.35
CA ASN A 76 3.09 -25.03 -24.39
C ASN A 76 2.88 -26.56 -24.54
N GLU A 77 1.82 -27.11 -23.95
CA GLU A 77 1.54 -28.55 -23.98
C GLU A 77 0.80 -28.98 -25.27
N SER A 78 -0.15 -28.19 -25.74
CA SER A 78 -1.01 -28.55 -26.89
C SER A 78 -0.61 -27.87 -28.20
N GLY A 79 0.27 -26.86 -28.16
CA GLY A 79 0.58 -26.00 -29.31
C GLY A 79 -0.59 -25.10 -29.74
N SER A 80 -1.70 -25.08 -28.99
CA SER A 80 -2.91 -24.35 -29.31
C SER A 80 -3.46 -23.60 -28.09
N VAL A 81 -4.21 -22.53 -28.34
CA VAL A 81 -4.88 -21.76 -27.29
C VAL A 81 -6.36 -21.66 -27.65
N TYR A 82 -7.23 -21.87 -26.67
CA TYR A 82 -8.66 -21.66 -26.86
C TYR A 82 -8.96 -20.16 -26.88
N GLN A 83 -9.65 -19.72 -27.94
CA GLN A 83 -10.09 -18.34 -28.09
C GLN A 83 -10.92 -17.85 -26.89
N LYS A 84 -11.71 -18.74 -26.29
CA LYS A 84 -12.51 -18.46 -25.10
C LYS A 84 -11.64 -18.06 -23.88
N ASP A 85 -10.52 -18.74 -23.66
CA ASP A 85 -9.64 -18.42 -22.52
C ASP A 85 -9.01 -17.04 -22.69
N ILE A 86 -8.71 -16.64 -23.93
CA ILE A 86 -8.20 -15.29 -24.27
C ILE A 86 -9.28 -14.24 -24.00
N GLU A 87 -10.53 -14.51 -24.39
CA GLU A 87 -11.67 -13.61 -24.20
C GLU A 87 -11.98 -13.40 -22.71
N ASP A 88 -12.05 -14.50 -21.95
CA ASP A 88 -12.26 -14.47 -20.49
C ASP A 88 -11.13 -13.68 -19.79
N LEU A 89 -9.88 -13.87 -20.20
CA LEU A 89 -8.73 -13.11 -19.67
C LEU A 89 -8.82 -11.60 -20.01
N GLN A 90 -9.28 -11.25 -21.21
CA GLN A 90 -9.46 -9.86 -21.62
C GLN A 90 -10.57 -9.17 -20.81
N GLU A 91 -11.66 -9.88 -20.50
CA GLU A 91 -12.72 -9.36 -19.64
C GLU A 91 -12.23 -9.14 -18.20
N GLU A 92 -11.51 -10.09 -17.62
CA GLU A 92 -10.91 -9.92 -16.28
C GLU A 92 -9.94 -8.74 -16.24
N PHE A 93 -9.12 -8.57 -17.28
CA PHE A 93 -8.19 -7.46 -17.38
C PHE A 93 -8.91 -6.11 -17.50
N LYS A 94 -10.01 -6.05 -18.26
CA LYS A 94 -10.85 -4.85 -18.39
C LYS A 94 -11.48 -4.48 -17.06
N TYR A 95 -12.04 -5.45 -16.34
CA TYR A 95 -12.58 -5.25 -15.00
C TYR A 95 -11.50 -4.73 -14.03
N PHE A 96 -10.33 -5.36 -14.02
CA PHE A 96 -9.20 -4.94 -13.19
C PHE A 96 -8.75 -3.51 -13.51
N ARG A 97 -8.66 -3.14 -14.79
CA ARG A 97 -8.29 -1.79 -15.23
C ARG A 97 -9.28 -0.74 -14.74
N THR A 98 -10.58 -0.99 -14.88
CA THR A 98 -11.63 -0.08 -14.40
C THR A 98 -11.59 0.07 -12.89
N ALA A 99 -11.46 -1.03 -12.15
CA ALA A 99 -11.31 -0.99 -10.70
C ALA A 99 -10.07 -0.16 -10.30
N MET A 100 -8.90 -0.49 -10.85
CA MET A 100 -7.65 0.25 -10.62
C MET A 100 -7.78 1.76 -10.85
N GLN A 101 -8.44 2.18 -11.95
CA GLN A 101 -8.64 3.60 -12.24
C GLN A 101 -9.49 4.30 -11.19
N SER A 102 -10.54 3.64 -10.69
CA SER A 102 -11.37 4.17 -9.60
C SER A 102 -10.60 4.32 -8.28
N TYR A 103 -9.65 3.43 -8.01
CA TYR A 103 -8.89 3.42 -6.74
C TYR A 103 -7.58 4.21 -6.78
N LEU A 104 -6.96 4.44 -7.94
CA LEU A 104 -5.69 5.18 -8.03
C LEU A 104 -5.89 6.71 -7.89
N PHE A 105 -7.05 7.23 -8.28
CA PHE A 105 -7.36 8.67 -8.18
C PHE A 105 -7.41 9.18 -6.71
N PRO A 106 -8.04 8.45 -5.77
CA PRO A 106 -8.07 8.83 -4.35
C PRO A 106 -6.74 8.74 -3.59
N ILE A 107 -5.79 7.92 -4.06
CA ILE A 107 -4.53 7.64 -3.34
C ILE A 107 -3.39 8.54 -3.86
N SER A 108 -3.56 9.15 -5.04
CA SER A 108 -2.67 10.23 -5.47
C SER A 108 -2.78 11.36 -4.45
N PRO A 109 -1.68 11.78 -3.79
CA PRO A 109 -1.76 12.84 -2.82
C PRO A 109 -2.27 14.09 -3.55
N THR A 110 -3.50 14.49 -3.26
CA THR A 110 -3.96 15.84 -3.57
C THR A 110 -2.99 16.76 -2.85
N TYR A 111 -2.10 17.39 -3.59
CA TYR A 111 -1.29 18.48 -3.08
C TYR A 111 -2.27 19.59 -2.73
N ILE A 112 -2.68 19.62 -1.47
CA ILE A 112 -3.29 20.81 -0.88
C ILE A 112 -2.08 21.67 -0.50
N SER A 113 -1.94 22.75 -1.26
CA SER A 113 -0.99 23.86 -1.04
C SER A 113 -1.02 24.35 0.40
#